data_AF-A0A377A7E9-F1
#
_entry.id   AF-A0A377A7E9-F1
#
_cell.length_a   1.000
_cell.length_b   1.000
_cell.length_c   1.000
_cell.angle_alpha   90.00
_cell.angle_beta   90.00
_cell.angle_gamma   90.00
#
_symmetry.space_group_name_H-M   'P 1'
#
loop_
_entity.id
_entity.type
_entity.pdbx_description
1 polymer ?
#
loop_
_entity_poly.entity_id
_entity_poly.type
_entity_poly.pdbx_seq_one_letter_code
_entity_poly.pdbx_strand_id
1 'polypeptide(L)'
;MIIERCRELALRAPARVVFPDALDQRVLKAAQYLHQQGLATPILVANPFELRQFALSHGVAMDGLQVIDPHGNLAMREEFAHRWLARAGEKTPPDALEKLTDPLMFAAAMVSAG
;
A
#
# COMPACT_ATOMS: atom_id res chain seq x y z
N MET A 1 -25.94 -2.49 13.18
CA MET A 1 -24.73 -1.86 13.75
C MET A 1 -23.90 -1.31 12.59
N ILE A 2 -23.26 -0.14 12.72
CA ILE A 2 -22.62 0.57 11.59
C ILE A 2 -21.55 -0.29 10.89
N ILE A 3 -20.77 -1.05 11.65
CA ILE A 3 -19.69 -1.90 11.12
C ILE A 3 -20.20 -2.98 10.15
N GLU A 4 -21.32 -3.63 10.47
CA GLU A 4 -21.90 -4.66 9.60
C GLU A 4 -22.35 -4.06 8.26
N ARG A 5 -22.91 -2.85 8.30
CA ARG A 5 -23.29 -2.15 7.08
C ARG A 5 -22.08 -1.82 6.20
N CYS A 6 -20.98 -1.37 6.80
CA CYS A 6 -19.74 -1.12 6.06
C CYS A 6 -19.19 -2.41 5.42
N ARG A 7 -19.26 -3.54 6.13
CA ARG A 7 -18.82 -4.85 5.62
C ARG A 7 -19.66 -5.29 4.42
N GLU A 8 -20.97 -5.18 4.49
CA GLU A 8 -21.87 -5.49 3.36
C GLU A 8 -21.53 -4.67 2.11
N LEU A 9 -21.23 -3.38 2.27
CA LEU A 9 -20.85 -2.50 1.17
C LEU A 9 -19.49 -2.88 0.60
N ALA A 10 -18.51 -3.18 1.46
CA ALA A 10 -17.17 -3.61 1.06
C ALA A 10 -17.21 -4.92 0.28
N LEU A 11 -18.03 -5.90 0.69
CA LEU A 11 -18.18 -7.17 -0.05
C LEU A 11 -18.75 -6.98 -1.46
N ARG A 12 -19.63 -5.98 -1.66
CA ARG A 12 -20.23 -5.70 -2.98
C ARG A 12 -19.25 -5.04 -3.94
N ALA A 13 -18.33 -4.24 -3.42
CA ALA A 13 -17.33 -3.53 -4.19
C ALA A 13 -16.01 -3.46 -3.41
N PRO A 14 -15.22 -4.55 -3.39
CA PRO A 14 -13.97 -4.60 -2.65
C PRO A 14 -12.98 -3.57 -3.21
N ALA A 15 -12.59 -2.61 -2.39
CA ALA A 15 -11.67 -1.55 -2.79
C ALA A 15 -10.21 -2.02 -2.70
N ARG A 16 -9.34 -1.41 -3.50
CA ARG A 16 -7.88 -1.52 -3.31
C ARG A 16 -7.47 -0.67 -2.11
N VAL A 17 -6.76 -1.25 -1.16
CA VAL A 17 -6.33 -0.56 0.07
C VAL A 17 -4.83 -0.71 0.23
N VAL A 18 -4.11 0.41 0.29
CA VAL A 18 -2.64 0.43 0.39
C VAL A 18 -2.22 0.57 1.85
N PHE A 19 -1.30 -0.28 2.29
CA PHE A 19 -0.74 -0.30 3.64
C PHE A 19 0.75 0.05 3.60
N PRO A 20 1.12 1.30 3.93
CA PRO A 20 2.51 1.74 3.94
C PRO A 20 3.32 1.17 5.12
N ASP A 21 2.67 0.90 6.25
CA ASP A 21 3.33 0.39 7.46
C ASP A 21 3.27 -1.14 7.54
N ALA A 22 3.71 -1.82 6.47
CA ALA A 22 3.54 -3.28 6.36
C ALA A 22 4.42 -4.10 7.33
N LEU A 23 5.43 -3.48 7.96
CA LEU A 23 6.26 -4.08 9.02
C LEU A 23 5.63 -3.94 10.42
N ASP A 24 4.30 -3.96 10.50
CA ASP A 24 3.54 -4.02 11.75
C ASP A 24 2.63 -5.26 11.73
N GLN A 25 2.70 -6.07 12.79
CA GLN A 25 1.95 -7.32 12.88
C GLN A 25 0.42 -7.09 12.80
N ARG A 26 -0.08 -5.98 13.34
CA ARG A 26 -1.51 -5.62 13.33
C ARG A 26 -1.95 -5.30 11.92
N VAL A 27 -1.11 -4.58 11.17
CA VAL A 27 -1.35 -4.23 9.76
C VAL A 27 -1.38 -5.50 8.90
N LEU A 28 -0.41 -6.40 9.06
CA LEU A 28 -0.39 -7.66 8.32
C LEU A 28 -1.62 -8.52 8.58
N LYS A 29 -2.00 -8.68 9.86
CA LYS A 29 -3.21 -9.43 10.22
C LYS A 29 -4.47 -8.78 9.65
N ALA A 30 -4.56 -7.46 9.67
CA ALA A 30 -5.69 -6.73 9.10
C ALA A 30 -5.76 -6.89 7.58
N ALA A 31 -4.64 -6.75 6.87
CA ALA A 31 -4.56 -6.95 5.43
C ALA A 31 -4.96 -8.39 5.06
N GLN A 32 -4.39 -9.39 5.73
CA GLN A 32 -4.74 -10.80 5.52
C GLN A 32 -6.24 -11.04 5.75
N TYR A 33 -6.79 -10.52 6.85
CA TYR A 33 -8.21 -10.65 7.15
C TYR A 33 -9.10 -10.02 6.06
N LEU A 34 -8.78 -8.79 5.63
CA LEU A 34 -9.55 -8.12 4.58
C LEU A 34 -9.51 -8.89 3.26
N HIS A 35 -8.35 -9.46 2.91
CA HIS A 35 -8.20 -10.29 1.72
C HIS A 35 -9.01 -11.59 1.82
N GLN A 36 -8.84 -12.35 2.91
CA GLN A 36 -9.52 -13.64 3.12
C GLN A 36 -11.03 -13.52 3.17
N GLN A 37 -11.54 -12.41 3.71
CA GLN A 37 -12.98 -12.15 3.77
C GLN A 37 -13.51 -11.51 2.48
N GLY A 38 -12.67 -11.22 1.48
CA GLY A 38 -13.09 -10.54 0.24
C GLY A 38 -13.57 -9.11 0.45
N LEU A 39 -13.16 -8.46 1.55
CA LEU A 39 -13.59 -7.10 1.91
C LEU A 39 -12.77 -6.01 1.20
N ALA A 40 -11.53 -6.32 0.84
CA ALA A 40 -10.65 -5.41 0.11
C ALA A 40 -9.61 -6.21 -0.70
N THR A 41 -8.87 -5.50 -1.54
CA THR A 41 -7.67 -5.98 -2.20
C THR A 41 -6.46 -5.24 -1.61
N PRO A 42 -5.83 -5.76 -0.55
CA PRO A 42 -4.72 -5.09 0.11
C PRO A 42 -3.46 -5.06 -0.75
N ILE A 43 -2.74 -3.96 -0.67
CA ILE A 43 -1.40 -3.80 -1.24
C ILE A 43 -0.46 -3.35 -0.12
N LEU A 44 0.57 -4.14 0.16
CA LEU A 44 1.58 -3.84 1.16
C LEU A 44 2.73 -3.09 0.50
N VAL A 45 3.14 -1.95 1.05
CA VAL A 45 4.29 -1.18 0.53
C VAL A 45 5.46 -1.39 1.49
N ALA A 46 6.40 -2.25 1.11
CA ALA A 46 7.59 -2.56 1.89
C ALA A 46 8.61 -3.34 1.06
N ASN A 47 9.83 -3.45 1.58
CA ASN A 47 10.83 -4.35 1.03
C ASN A 47 10.32 -5.82 1.13
N PRO A 48 10.27 -6.58 0.01
CA PRO A 48 9.67 -7.91 -0.01
C PRO A 48 10.46 -8.95 0.78
N PHE A 49 11.77 -8.76 0.95
CA PHE A 49 12.62 -9.66 1.74
C PHE A 49 12.40 -9.43 3.25
N GLU A 50 12.43 -8.17 3.68
CA GLU A 50 12.16 -7.80 5.08
C GLU A 50 10.75 -8.20 5.49
N LEU A 51 9.76 -7.93 4.63
CA LEU A 51 8.37 -8.26 4.88
C LEU A 51 8.16 -9.78 5.03
N ARG A 52 8.80 -10.58 4.18
CA ARG A 52 8.73 -12.05 4.25
C ARG A 52 9.35 -12.57 5.55
N GLN A 53 10.51 -12.04 5.93
CA GLN A 53 11.17 -12.41 7.19
C GLN A 53 10.31 -12.01 8.40
N PHE A 54 9.72 -10.81 8.37
CA PHE A 54 8.84 -10.31 9.41
C PHE A 54 7.58 -11.17 9.54
N ALA A 55 6.94 -11.53 8.43
CA ALA A 55 5.76 -12.39 8.42
C ALA A 55 6.07 -13.79 8.97
N LEU A 56 7.20 -14.39 8.57
CA LEU A 56 7.64 -15.70 9.07
C LEU A 56 7.90 -15.68 10.58
N SER A 57 8.61 -14.67 11.10
CA SER A 57 8.90 -14.55 12.54
C SER A 57 7.65 -14.34 13.40
N HIS A 58 6.57 -13.80 12.82
CA HIS A 58 5.31 -13.54 13.53
C HIS A 58 4.19 -14.55 13.21
N GLY A 59 4.48 -15.57 12.40
CA GLY A 59 3.52 -16.61 12.01
C GLY A 59 2.31 -16.08 11.23
N VAL A 60 2.49 -15.03 10.44
CA VAL A 60 1.42 -14.44 9.62
C VAL A 60 1.56 -14.89 8.17
N ALA A 61 0.49 -15.42 7.58
CA ALA A 61 0.50 -15.84 6.18
C ALA A 61 0.31 -14.62 5.26
N MET A 62 1.05 -14.57 4.17
CA MET A 62 0.99 -13.51 3.16
C MET A 62 0.35 -13.96 1.85
N ASP A 63 -0.29 -15.13 1.83
CA ASP A 63 -0.85 -15.70 0.61
C ASP A 63 -1.91 -14.78 0.01
N GLY A 64 -1.75 -14.47 -1.28
CA GLY A 64 -2.67 -13.60 -2.02
C GLY A 64 -2.52 -12.10 -1.75
N LEU A 65 -1.62 -11.67 -0.86
CA LEU A 65 -1.34 -10.25 -0.63
C LEU A 65 -0.34 -9.72 -1.67
N GLN A 66 -0.68 -8.60 -2.30
CA GLN A 66 0.24 -7.90 -3.19
C GLN A 66 1.27 -7.13 -2.36
N VAL A 67 2.54 -7.19 -2.78
CA VAL A 67 3.64 -6.43 -2.17
C VAL A 67 4.29 -5.57 -3.24
N ILE A 68 4.52 -4.29 -2.93
CA ILE A 68 5.26 -3.37 -3.79
C ILE A 68 6.43 -2.79 -2.99
N ASP A 69 7.62 -2.90 -3.58
CA ASP A 69 8.81 -2.24 -3.05
C ASP A 69 8.90 -0.81 -3.61
N PRO A 70 8.80 0.24 -2.78
CA PRO A 70 8.99 1.61 -3.25
C PRO A 70 10.41 1.85 -3.75
N HIS A 71 11.43 1.20 -3.17
CA HIS A 71 12.82 1.41 -3.55
C HIS A 71 13.12 0.78 -4.92
N GLY A 72 12.78 -0.49 -5.11
CA GLY A 72 13.03 -1.25 -6.33
C GLY A 72 12.21 -0.82 -7.55
N ASN A 73 11.10 -0.10 -7.37
CA ASN A 73 10.19 0.25 -8.46
C ASN A 73 10.41 1.66 -9.02
N LEU A 74 11.58 1.87 -9.64
CA LEU A 74 11.99 3.18 -10.17
C LEU A 74 10.98 3.76 -11.18
N ALA A 75 10.52 2.95 -12.14
CA ALA A 75 9.59 3.40 -13.18
C ALA A 75 8.28 3.95 -12.59
N MET A 76 7.73 3.29 -11.58
CA MET A 76 6.51 3.75 -10.90
C MET A 76 6.76 5.05 -10.09
N ARG A 77 7.93 5.16 -9.45
CA ARG A 77 8.33 6.40 -8.75
C ARG A 77 8.50 7.56 -9.73
N GLU A 78 9.09 7.34 -10.89
CA GLU A 78 9.22 8.36 -11.94
C GLU A 78 7.84 8.80 -12.43
N GLU A 79 6.93 7.86 -12.71
CA GLU A 79 5.56 8.19 -13.11
C GLU A 79 4.85 9.03 -12.03
N PHE A 80 4.96 8.65 -10.76
CA PHE A 80 4.37 9.39 -9.66
C PHE A 80 4.98 10.78 -9.48
N ALA A 81 6.30 10.92 -9.65
CA ALA A 81 6.96 12.23 -9.61
C ALA A 81 6.46 13.14 -10.73
N HIS A 82 6.31 12.62 -11.96
CA HIS A 82 5.75 13.38 -13.08
C HIS A 82 4.31 13.82 -12.83
N ARG A 83 3.47 12.92 -12.29
CA ARG A 83 2.08 13.25 -11.92
C ARG A 83 2.01 14.30 -10.82
N TRP A 84 2.90 14.20 -9.83
CA TRP A 84 3.00 15.20 -8.77
C TRP A 84 3.39 16.57 -9.35
N LEU A 85 4.39 16.61 -10.24
CA LEU A 85 4.79 17.82 -10.94
C LEU A 85 3.64 18.44 -11.74
N ALA A 86 2.89 17.63 -12.49
CA ALA A 86 1.73 18.10 -13.24
C ALA A 86 0.63 18.68 -12.33
N ARG A 87 0.46 18.17 -11.11
CA ARG A 87 -0.57 18.61 -10.16
C ARG A 87 -0.15 19.82 -9.33
N ALA A 88 1.08 19.83 -8.82
CA ALA A 88 1.56 20.83 -7.86
C ALA A 88 2.45 21.91 -8.49
N GLY A 89 2.89 21.72 -9.75
CA GLY A 89 3.75 22.66 -10.46
C GLY A 89 5.03 22.94 -9.69
N GLU A 90 5.38 24.22 -9.56
CA GLU A 90 6.57 24.70 -8.85
C GLU A 90 6.60 24.36 -7.36
N LYS A 91 5.48 23.93 -6.76
CA LYS A 91 5.45 23.45 -5.36
C LYS A 91 5.97 22.03 -5.20
N THR A 92 6.25 21.35 -6.31
CA THR A 92 6.82 20.00 -6.30
C THR A 92 8.25 20.07 -5.78
N PRO A 93 8.61 19.27 -4.77
CA PRO A 93 9.97 19.25 -4.27
C PRO A 93 10.95 18.77 -5.36
N PRO A 94 12.17 19.35 -5.46
CA PRO A 94 13.18 18.89 -6.41
C PRO A 94 13.65 17.45 -6.12
N ASP A 95 13.49 17.00 -4.88
CA ASP A 95 13.79 15.66 -4.37
C ASP A 95 12.56 14.72 -4.42
N ALA A 96 11.53 15.03 -5.22
CA ALA A 96 10.29 14.24 -5.26
C ALA A 96 10.52 12.73 -5.49
N LEU A 97 11.47 12.36 -6.36
CA LEU A 97 11.79 10.96 -6.64
C LEU A 97 12.41 10.24 -5.42
N GLU A 98 13.21 10.95 -4.64
CA GLU A 98 13.81 10.46 -3.40
C GLU A 98 12.75 10.34 -2.31
N LYS A 99 11.86 11.33 -2.18
CA LYS A 99 10.72 11.26 -1.25
C LYS A 99 9.79 10.10 -1.52
N LEU A 100 9.62 9.70 -2.78
CA LEU A 100 8.81 8.54 -3.16
C LEU A 100 9.47 7.20 -2.79
N THR A 101 10.67 7.19 -2.22
CA THR A 101 11.22 5.98 -1.58
C THR A 101 10.58 5.70 -0.23
N ASP A 102 10.06 6.73 0.45
CA ASP A 102 9.32 6.57 1.69
C ASP A 102 7.98 5.83 1.42
N PRO A 103 7.69 4.72 2.13
CA PRO A 103 6.48 3.93 1.90
C PRO A 103 5.18 4.73 2.03
N LEU A 104 5.11 5.69 2.95
CA LEU A 104 3.91 6.51 3.17
C LEU A 104 3.69 7.47 2.00
N MET A 105 4.74 8.16 1.55
CA MET A 105 4.69 9.01 0.36
C MET A 105 4.35 8.23 -0.90
N PHE A 106 4.96 7.06 -1.09
CA PHE A 106 4.67 6.18 -2.21
C PHE A 106 3.20 5.72 -2.20
N ALA A 107 2.69 5.27 -1.05
CA ALA A 107 1.30 4.86 -0.90
C ALA A 107 0.32 6.01 -1.20
N ALA A 108 0.61 7.23 -0.74
CA ALA A 108 -0.20 8.40 -1.04
C ALA A 108 -0.21 8.70 -2.55
N ALA A 109 0.94 8.56 -3.23
CA ALA A 109 1.04 8.73 -4.67
C ALA A 109 0.26 7.65 -5.44
N MET A 110 0.30 6.39 -4.99
CA MET A 110 -0.52 5.31 -5.54
C MET A 110 -2.01 5.67 -5.49
N VAL A 111 -2.51 6.11 -4.34
CA VAL A 111 -3.92 6.49 -4.18
C VAL A 111 -4.29 7.67 -5.08
N SER A 112 -3.39 8.65 -5.24
CA SER A 112 -3.62 9.77 -6.15
C SER A 112 -3.56 9.40 -7.63
N ALA A 113 -2.94 8.27 -7.98
CA ALA A 113 -2.78 7.83 -9.37
C ALA A 113 -3.95 6.97 -9.87
N GLY A 114 -4.71 6.36 -8.96
CA GLY A 114 -5.87 5.47 -9.23
C GLY A 114 -5.60 3.99 -8.98
#